data_AF-A0A6A6R468-F1
#
_entry.id   AF-A0A6A6R468-F1
#
_cell.length_a   1.000
_cell.length_b   1.000
_cell.length_c   1.000
_cell.angle_alpha   90.00
_cell.angle_beta   90.00
_cell.angle_gamma   90.00
#
_symmetry.space_group_name_H-M   'P 1'
#
loop_
_entity.id
_entity.type
_entity.pdbx_description
1 polymer ?
#
loop_
_entity_poly.entity_id
_entity_poly.type
_entity_poly.pdbx_seq_one_letter_code
_entity_poly.pdbx_strand_id
1 'polypeptide(L)'
;MTSRRIISDEKTYLDKDDDKDNSQPSNIAPAVPAAVIWKLLGFTFAMITMPIGTYFLTVNAVFKGNSTFAGALAAIIANVVLVGYVVVAMKEDQSERLEEEEKQKKGL
;
A
#
# COMPACT_ATOMS: atom_id res chain seq x y z
N MET A 1 1.35 -1.43 78.07
CA MET A 1 0.46 -1.84 76.96
C MET A 1 1.10 -1.39 75.67
N THR A 2 1.52 -2.34 74.82
CA THR A 2 2.22 -2.09 73.57
C THR A 2 1.22 -2.12 72.42
N SER A 3 1.05 -1.00 71.72
CA SER A 3 0.27 -0.95 70.48
C SER A 3 1.10 -1.60 69.37
N ARG A 4 0.68 -2.77 68.89
CA ARG A 4 1.26 -3.36 67.68
C ARG A 4 0.60 -2.68 66.48
N ARG A 5 1.34 -1.81 65.79
CA ARG A 5 0.96 -1.31 64.47
C ARG A 5 1.03 -2.50 63.50
N ILE A 6 -0.11 -3.03 63.10
CA ILE A 6 -0.19 -3.95 61.96
C ILE A 6 0.11 -3.11 60.73
N ILE A 7 1.31 -3.29 60.17
CA ILE A 7 1.66 -2.79 58.84
C ILE A 7 1.21 -3.89 57.90
N SER A 8 -0.02 -3.74 57.41
CA SER A 8 -0.57 -4.53 56.33
C SER A 8 0.16 -4.17 55.04
N ASP A 9 1.20 -4.93 54.72
CA ASP A 9 1.97 -4.87 53.47
C ASP A 9 1.21 -5.62 52.34
N GLU A 10 -0.10 -5.38 52.24
CA GLU A 10 -0.97 -6.02 51.27
C GLU A 10 -0.97 -5.18 49.99
N LYS A 11 0.07 -5.41 49.18
CA LYS A 11 0.06 -5.10 47.75
C LYS A 11 -1.19 -5.74 47.14
N THR A 12 -2.18 -4.90 46.85
CA THR A 12 -3.40 -5.30 46.15
C THR A 12 -3.02 -5.79 44.75
N TYR A 13 -3.65 -6.86 44.26
CA TYR A 13 -3.38 -7.47 42.95
C TYR A 13 -3.45 -6.52 41.75
N LEU A 14 -3.98 -5.30 41.94
CA LEU A 14 -4.03 -4.22 40.95
C LEU A 14 -2.71 -3.44 40.81
N ASP A 15 -1.75 -3.60 41.72
CA ASP A 15 -0.50 -2.84 41.78
C ASP A 15 0.71 -3.68 41.30
N LYS A 16 0.44 -4.81 40.61
CA LYS A 16 1.45 -5.76 40.10
C LYS A 16 1.48 -5.87 38.57
N ASP A 17 0.61 -5.14 37.89
CA ASP A 17 0.52 -5.15 36.43
C ASP A 17 1.22 -3.96 35.76
N ASP A 18 1.62 -2.93 36.51
CA ASP A 18 2.35 -1.77 35.96
C ASP A 18 3.89 -2.00 35.89
N ASP A 19 4.42 -3.03 36.55
CA ASP A 19 5.86 -3.35 36.61
C ASP A 19 6.28 -4.52 35.70
N LYS A 20 5.47 -4.87 34.69
CA LYS A 20 5.88 -5.79 33.62
C LYS A 20 6.07 -5.03 32.32
N ASP A 21 7.28 -4.50 32.17
CA ASP A 21 8.03 -4.47 30.91
C ASP A 21 7.20 -4.15 29.64
N ASN A 22 6.66 -2.93 29.60
CA ASN A 22 6.21 -2.32 28.34
C ASN A 22 7.31 -1.47 27.69
N SER A 23 8.58 -1.76 28.01
CA SER A 23 9.75 -1.14 27.39
C SER A 23 10.23 -1.87 26.13
N GLN A 24 9.35 -2.62 25.47
CA GLN A 24 9.64 -3.07 24.11
C GLN A 24 9.45 -1.88 23.16
N PRO A 25 10.46 -1.53 22.34
CA PRO A 25 10.31 -0.45 21.38
C PRO A 25 9.13 -0.78 20.46
N SER A 26 8.21 0.18 20.31
CA SER A 26 7.09 0.06 19.39
C SER A 26 7.63 -0.37 18.04
N ASN A 27 7.14 -1.50 17.52
CA ASN A 27 7.56 -1.99 16.22
C ASN A 27 7.11 -0.98 15.14
N ILE A 28 8.03 -0.11 14.70
CA ILE A 28 7.81 0.87 13.63
C ILE A 28 8.15 0.27 12.25
N ALA A 29 8.35 -1.04 12.15
CA ALA A 29 8.48 -1.68 10.85
C ALA A 29 7.22 -1.39 10.02
N PRO A 30 7.36 -1.07 8.72
CA PRO A 30 6.22 -0.75 7.88
C PRO A 30 5.20 -1.89 7.94
N ALA A 31 3.99 -1.59 8.44
CA ALA A 31 2.88 -2.55 8.52
C ALA A 31 2.39 -3.02 7.13
N VAL A 32 2.86 -2.38 6.07
CA VAL A 32 2.56 -2.71 4.68
C VAL A 32 3.85 -3.18 3.96
N PRO A 33 3.83 -4.34 3.26
CA PRO A 33 4.99 -4.84 2.54
C PRO A 33 5.53 -3.83 1.53
N ALA A 34 6.86 -3.68 1.44
CA ALA A 34 7.49 -2.73 0.52
C ALA A 34 7.11 -2.94 -0.96
N ALA A 35 6.81 -4.19 -1.34
CA ALA A 35 6.30 -4.52 -2.68
C ALA A 35 4.98 -3.79 -3.00
N VAL A 36 4.07 -3.70 -2.02
CA VAL A 36 2.79 -3.01 -2.18
C VAL A 36 3.01 -1.50 -2.38
N ILE A 37 3.98 -0.92 -1.67
CA ILE A 37 4.32 0.51 -1.81
C ILE A 37 4.78 0.80 -3.25
N TRP A 38 5.64 -0.03 -3.81
CA TRP A 38 6.10 0.11 -5.19
C TRP A 38 4.97 -0.05 -6.21
N LYS A 39 4.02 -0.97 -5.98
CA LYS A 39 2.83 -1.13 -6.82
C LYS A 39 1.94 0.11 -6.81
N LEU A 40 1.63 0.63 -5.62
CA LEU A 40 0.81 1.84 -5.47
C LEU A 40 1.48 3.06 -6.12
N LEU A 41 2.80 3.20 -5.94
CA LEU A 41 3.57 4.28 -6.54
C LEU A 41 3.61 4.16 -8.08
N GLY A 42 3.84 2.96 -8.62
CA GLY A 42 3.84 2.71 -10.06
C GLY A 42 2.50 3.00 -10.71
N PHE A 43 1.40 2.56 -10.09
CA PHE A 43 0.06 2.78 -10.61
C PHE A 43 -0.38 4.25 -10.56
N THR A 44 -0.08 4.95 -9.48
CA THR A 44 -0.38 6.40 -9.38
C THR A 44 0.42 7.19 -10.41
N PHE A 45 1.69 6.85 -10.60
CA PHE A 45 2.51 7.46 -11.64
C PHE A 45 1.97 7.18 -13.05
N ALA A 46 1.57 5.94 -13.34
CA ALA A 46 1.01 5.56 -14.64
C ALA A 46 -0.31 6.28 -14.94
N MET A 47 -1.20 6.42 -13.95
CA MET A 47 -2.49 7.11 -14.10
C MET A 47 -2.31 8.59 -14.45
N ILE A 48 -1.24 9.23 -13.99
CA ILE A 48 -0.95 10.65 -14.28
C ILE A 48 -0.21 10.79 -15.62
N THR A 49 0.88 10.04 -15.79
CA THR A 49 1.79 10.25 -16.92
C THR A 49 1.25 9.72 -18.24
N MET A 50 0.50 8.61 -18.24
CA MET A 50 0.06 7.97 -19.48
C MET A 50 -1.05 8.77 -20.20
N PRO A 51 -2.12 9.27 -19.54
CA PRO A 51 -3.14 10.09 -20.19
C PRO A 51 -2.61 11.48 -20.59
N ILE A 52 -1.84 12.12 -19.69
CA ILE A 52 -1.27 13.45 -19.93
C ILE A 52 -0.22 13.38 -21.05
N GLY A 53 0.68 12.39 -20.98
CA GLY A 53 1.69 12.16 -22.00
C GLY A 53 1.05 11.93 -23.37
N THR A 54 0.00 11.13 -23.44
CA THR A 54 -0.71 10.88 -24.70
C THR A 54 -1.35 12.16 -25.27
N TYR A 55 -1.95 13.02 -24.44
CA TYR A 55 -2.50 14.29 -24.90
C TYR A 55 -1.42 15.20 -25.52
N PHE A 56 -0.30 15.41 -24.84
CA PHE A 56 0.77 16.28 -25.34
C PHE A 56 1.53 15.68 -26.54
N LEU A 57 1.61 14.36 -26.63
CA LEU A 57 2.21 13.68 -27.77
C LEU A 57 1.29 13.78 -29.00
N THR A 58 -0.02 13.55 -28.83
CA THR A 58 -0.99 13.58 -29.94
C THR A 58 -1.29 15.00 -30.45
N VAL A 59 -1.30 16.02 -29.58
CA VAL A 59 -1.51 17.42 -30.00
C VAL A 59 -0.38 17.95 -30.89
N ASN A 60 0.86 17.52 -30.61
CA ASN A 60 2.06 17.96 -31.34
C ASN A 60 2.38 17.09 -32.56
N ALA A 61 2.17 15.77 -32.49
CA ALA A 61 2.58 14.85 -33.55
C ALA A 61 1.53 14.61 -34.65
N VAL A 62 0.23 14.69 -34.33
CA VAL A 62 -0.84 14.24 -35.25
C VAL A 62 -1.77 15.37 -35.69
N PHE A 63 -2.13 16.29 -34.79
CA PHE A 63 -3.20 17.26 -35.07
C PHE A 63 -2.78 18.72 -35.28
N LYS A 64 -1.46 19.01 -35.37
CA LYS A 64 -0.92 20.35 -35.72
C LYS A 64 -1.60 21.51 -34.95
N GLY A 65 -1.89 21.30 -33.66
CA GLY A 65 -2.49 22.33 -32.79
C GLY A 65 -4.02 22.35 -32.69
N ASN A 66 -4.77 21.42 -33.31
CA ASN A 66 -6.20 21.29 -33.05
C ASN A 66 -6.47 20.56 -31.72
N SER A 67 -6.60 21.33 -30.65
CA SER A 67 -6.81 20.85 -29.28
C SER A 67 -8.12 20.07 -29.09
N THR A 68 -9.14 20.31 -29.91
CA THR A 68 -10.42 19.59 -29.83
C THR A 68 -10.29 18.14 -30.28
N PHE A 69 -9.62 17.89 -31.42
CA PHE A 69 -9.37 16.52 -31.89
C PHE A 69 -8.34 15.79 -31.04
N ALA A 70 -7.30 16.48 -30.59
CA ALA A 70 -6.33 15.90 -29.66
C ALA A 70 -6.96 15.54 -28.30
N GLY A 71 -7.85 16.39 -27.78
CA GLY A 71 -8.63 16.13 -26.56
C GLY A 71 -9.58 14.95 -26.70
N ALA A 72 -10.29 14.83 -27.82
CA ALA A 72 -11.16 13.69 -28.10
C ALA A 72 -10.39 12.37 -28.19
N LEU A 73 -9.23 12.36 -28.86
CA LEU A 73 -8.36 11.19 -28.92
C LEU A 73 -7.78 10.85 -27.54
N ALA A 74 -7.39 11.85 -26.74
CA ALA A 74 -6.89 11.65 -25.38
C ALA A 74 -7.95 11.02 -24.47
N ALA A 75 -9.23 11.39 -24.60
CA ALA A 75 -10.32 10.77 -23.86
C ALA A 75 -10.51 9.29 -24.25
N ILE A 76 -10.38 8.94 -25.53
CA ILE A 76 -10.40 7.54 -25.98
C ILE A 76 -9.22 6.77 -25.40
N ILE A 77 -8.02 7.36 -25.44
CA ILE A 77 -6.83 6.73 -24.87
C ILE A 77 -6.96 6.56 -23.36
N ALA A 78 -7.55 7.51 -22.62
CA ALA A 78 -7.78 7.35 -21.19
C ALA A 78 -8.60 6.10 -20.87
N ASN A 79 -9.61 5.76 -21.68
CA ASN A 79 -10.36 4.51 -21.54
C ASN A 79 -9.53 3.27 -21.89
N VAL A 80 -8.65 3.35 -22.88
CA VAL A 80 -7.69 2.27 -23.20
C VAL A 80 -6.70 2.07 -22.05
N VAL A 81 -6.22 3.14 -21.44
CA VAL A 81 -5.33 3.09 -20.26
C VAL A 81 -6.05 2.45 -19.07
N LEU A 82 -7.34 2.77 -18.85
CA LEU A 82 -8.16 2.10 -17.84
C LEU A 82 -8.25 0.58 -18.09
N VAL A 83 -8.53 0.17 -19.32
CA VAL A 83 -8.57 -1.27 -19.68
C VAL A 83 -7.19 -1.91 -19.50
N GLY A 84 -6.11 -1.21 -19.91
CA GLY A 84 -4.74 -1.67 -19.72
C GLY A 84 -4.37 -1.82 -18.24
N TYR A 85 -4.81 -0.89 -17.39
CA TYR A 85 -4.66 -0.98 -15.93
C TYR A 85 -5.30 -2.26 -15.40
N VAL A 86 -6.55 -2.55 -15.81
CA VAL A 86 -7.26 -3.76 -15.40
C VAL A 86 -6.51 -5.02 -15.85
N VAL A 87 -6.01 -5.04 -17.09
CA VAL A 87 -5.24 -6.19 -17.60
C VAL A 87 -3.93 -6.38 -16.81
N VAL A 88 -3.21 -5.31 -16.50
CA VAL A 88 -1.98 -5.37 -15.69
C VAL A 88 -2.30 -5.86 -14.28
N ALA A 89 -3.35 -5.32 -13.65
CA ALA A 89 -3.79 -5.75 -12.34
C ALA A 89 -4.16 -7.24 -12.33
N MET A 90 -4.86 -7.74 -13.36
CA MET A 90 -5.16 -9.17 -13.50
C MET A 90 -3.91 -10.03 -13.68
N LYS A 91 -2.89 -9.54 -14.41
CA LYS A 91 -1.62 -10.26 -14.59
C LYS A 91 -0.77 -10.27 -13.32
N GLU A 92 -0.74 -9.17 -12.58
CA GLU A 92 -0.08 -9.12 -11.28
C GLU A 92 -0.77 -10.01 -10.25
N ASP A 93 -2.11 -10.01 -10.20
CA ASP A 93 -2.89 -10.89 -9.32
C ASP A 93 -2.63 -12.37 -9.61
N GLN A 94 -2.57 -12.75 -10.89
CA GLN A 94 -2.19 -14.12 -11.29
C GLN A 94 -0.76 -14.48 -10.86
N SER A 95 0.18 -13.54 -10.95
CA SER A 95 1.59 -13.78 -10.63
C SER A 95 1.81 -13.97 -9.12
N GLU A 96 1.14 -13.16 -8.28
CA GLU A 96 1.18 -13.35 -6.82
C GLU A 96 0.62 -14.71 -6.41
N ARG A 97 -0.50 -15.14 -7.01
CA ARG A 97 -1.10 -16.45 -6.73
C ARG A 97 -0.17 -17.60 -7.10
N LEU A 98 0.56 -17.50 -8.22
CA LEU A 98 1.53 -18.52 -8.65
C LEU A 98 2.76 -18.58 -7.74
N GLU A 99 3.26 -17.44 -7.27
CA GLU A 99 4.38 -17.39 -6.32
C GLU A 99 4.01 -17.95 -4.94
N GLU A 100 2.77 -17.73 -4.48
CA GLU A 100 2.25 -18.33 -3.25
C GLU A 100 2.11 -19.85 -3.37
N GLU A 101 1.62 -20.35 -4.51
CA GLU A 101 1.52 -21.79 -4.78
C GLU A 101 2.91 -22.46 -4.87
N GLU A 102 3.92 -21.80 -5.46
CA GLU A 102 5.29 -22.33 -5.47
C GLU A 102 5.94 -22.37 -4.08
N LYS A 103 5.71 -21.33 -3.25
CA LYS A 103 6.24 -21.30 -1.88
C LYS A 103 5.60 -22.39 -1.02
N GLN A 104 4.31 -22.67 -1.20
CA GLN A 104 3.63 -23.77 -0.51
C GLN A 104 4.14 -25.14 -0.96
N LYS A 105 4.46 -25.33 -2.25
CA LYS A 105 5.01 -26.60 -2.78
C LYS A 105 6.48 -26.84 -2.42
N LYS A 106 7.28 -25.78 -2.24
CA LYS A 106 8.71 -25.89 -1.84
C LYS A 106 8.90 -25.94 -0.33
N GLY A 107 7.89 -25.55 0.45
CA GLY A 107 7.88 -25.57 1.92
C GLY A 107 7.25 -26.82 2.55
N LEU A 108 6.79 -27.78 1.74
CA LEU A 108 6.33 -29.11 2.14
C LEU A 108 7.35 -30.16 1.71
#